data_AF-H0GPA0-F1
#
_entry.id   AF-H0GPA0-F1
#
_cell.length_a   1.000
_cell.length_b   1.000
_cell.length_c   1.000
_cell.angle_alpha   90.00
_cell.angle_beta   90.00
_cell.angle_gamma   90.00
#
_symmetry.space_group_name_H-M   'P 1'
#
loop_
_entity.id
_entity.type
_entity.pdbx_description
1 polymer ?
#
loop_
_entity_poly.entity_id
_entity_poly.type
_entity_poly.pdbx_seq_one_letter_code
_entity_poly.pdbx_strand_id
1 'polypeptide(L)'
;MISIVLELFQNLCCCRGFSDATIRVNDKRYRIQRLLGEGGMSFVYLVQLSKNSLIIDNGIATPELYALKKIICPSVESISNGMREIENYKRFQSPYVIKSIDSQVMQEKDGSKTIYIVLPYYSLGSLQDSINRRLLEGTFVSEAECVRIMLGVTRGLLCLHDPASRQDNATSRVNVDAVSMTYSDETAMLLEDTPLEMDMLSSNSAGSIAYAHRDITPSNILFSSDGLPVIGDLGSCSQADITIENRHQLSELQEWVNDNCTLPYTPPELLNLKLNQVLSSKVDIWSLGCTFYTLMFGISPFEREEQIHGASLTYAINTGKYSFPRNSRFSEGLLSVIKKCIQVDPIQRPTTSQLLNLLQDLDT
;
A
#
# COMPACT_ATOMS: atom_id res chain seq x y z
N MET A 1 19.70 -23.78 42.57
CA MET A 1 19.68 -22.36 42.17
C MET A 1 20.59 -22.04 40.97
N ILE A 2 21.13 -23.05 40.25
CA ILE A 2 21.92 -22.85 39.01
C ILE A 2 21.16 -23.38 37.76
N SER A 3 20.16 -24.26 37.93
CA SER A 3 19.37 -24.80 36.81
C SER A 3 18.25 -23.88 36.28
N ILE A 4 17.81 -22.90 37.07
CA ILE A 4 16.72 -21.97 36.68
C ILE A 4 17.28 -20.75 35.91
N VAL A 5 18.55 -20.41 36.11
CA VAL A 5 19.20 -19.28 35.42
C VAL A 5 19.53 -19.62 33.96
N LEU A 6 19.73 -20.90 33.63
CA LEU A 6 20.00 -21.37 32.26
C LEU A 6 18.75 -21.41 31.37
N GLU A 7 17.56 -21.67 31.92
CA GLU A 7 16.30 -21.61 31.16
C GLU A 7 15.85 -20.18 30.87
N LEU A 8 16.16 -19.23 31.77
CA LEU A 8 15.89 -17.81 31.53
C LEU A 8 16.81 -17.22 30.44
N PHE A 9 18.06 -17.66 30.32
CA PHE A 9 18.93 -17.22 29.23
C PHE A 9 18.61 -17.86 27.87
N GLN A 10 17.93 -19.01 27.83
CA GLN A 10 17.48 -19.63 26.57
C GLN A 10 16.23 -18.95 25.97
N ASN A 11 15.40 -18.29 26.79
CA ASN A 11 14.19 -17.59 26.33
C ASN A 11 14.39 -16.11 25.99
N LEU A 12 15.61 -15.57 26.18
CA LEU A 12 15.96 -14.17 25.90
C LEU A 12 16.75 -13.98 24.58
N CYS A 13 16.99 -15.06 23.85
CA CYS A 13 17.64 -15.01 22.54
C CYS A 13 16.65 -15.45 21.46
N CYS A 14 15.96 -14.50 20.82
CA CYS A 14 15.02 -14.71 19.71
C CYS A 14 15.66 -15.32 18.43
N CYS A 15 16.89 -15.83 18.50
CA CYS A 15 17.70 -16.26 17.37
C CYS A 15 17.71 -17.78 17.15
N ARG A 16 17.02 -18.59 17.97
CA ARG A 16 16.91 -20.05 17.81
C ARG A 16 15.46 -20.50 17.71
N GLY A 17 14.88 -20.36 16.52
CA GLY A 17 13.53 -20.88 16.25
C GLY A 17 13.06 -20.82 14.79
N PHE A 18 13.70 -20.01 13.94
CA PHE A 18 13.30 -19.88 12.53
C PHE A 18 14.11 -20.74 11.54
N SER A 19 15.21 -21.39 11.96
CA SER A 19 16.20 -21.93 11.01
C SER A 19 15.68 -23.01 10.05
N ASP A 20 14.56 -23.68 10.38
CA ASP A 20 13.93 -24.72 9.55
C ASP A 20 12.43 -24.49 9.26
N ALA A 21 11.87 -23.33 9.62
CA ALA A 21 10.46 -23.06 9.31
C ALA A 21 10.29 -22.87 7.79
N THR A 22 9.46 -23.72 7.17
CA THR A 22 9.16 -23.63 5.74
C THR A 22 7.66 -23.48 5.49
N ILE A 23 7.31 -22.66 4.50
CA ILE A 23 5.96 -22.48 3.98
C ILE A 23 5.93 -23.01 2.56
N ARG A 24 4.88 -23.74 2.21
CA ARG A 24 4.63 -24.15 0.83
C ARG A 24 3.56 -23.25 0.23
N VAL A 25 3.86 -22.66 -0.91
CA VAL A 25 2.89 -21.95 -1.74
C VAL A 25 2.87 -22.64 -3.08
N ASN A 26 1.74 -23.23 -3.43
CA ASN A 26 1.57 -24.08 -4.62
C ASN A 26 2.63 -25.20 -4.70
N ASP A 27 3.46 -25.23 -5.74
CA ASP A 27 4.52 -26.22 -5.96
C ASP A 27 5.89 -25.79 -5.39
N LYS A 28 5.98 -24.57 -4.84
CA LYS A 28 7.22 -23.98 -4.32
C LYS A 28 7.28 -24.05 -2.79
N ARG A 29 8.48 -24.34 -2.28
CA ARG A 29 8.78 -24.34 -0.83
C ARG A 29 9.70 -23.17 -0.50
N TYR A 30 9.29 -22.36 0.45
CA TYR A 30 10.01 -21.19 0.93
C TYR A 30 10.46 -21.40 2.36
N ARG A 31 11.73 -21.12 2.65
CA ARG A 31 12.26 -21.09 4.00
C ARG A 31 12.12 -19.69 4.57
N ILE A 32 11.53 -19.57 5.75
CA ILE A 32 11.37 -18.30 6.45
C ILE A 32 12.73 -17.88 7.01
N GLN A 33 13.13 -16.64 6.74
CA GLN A 33 14.35 -16.04 7.28
C GLN A 33 14.03 -15.18 8.51
N ARG A 34 13.03 -14.29 8.41
CA ARG A 34 12.57 -13.42 9.50
C ARG A 34 11.22 -12.78 9.19
N LEU A 35 10.57 -12.22 10.21
CA LEU A 35 9.43 -11.31 10.06
C LEU A 35 9.92 -9.94 9.57
N LEU A 36 9.22 -9.37 8.58
CA LEU A 36 9.43 -8.01 8.06
C LEU A 36 8.44 -7.01 8.67
N GLY A 37 7.20 -7.42 8.90
CA GLY A 37 6.16 -6.59 9.49
C GLY A 37 4.91 -7.40 9.85
N GLU A 38 4.09 -6.84 10.73
CA GLU A 38 2.85 -7.43 11.24
C GLU A 38 1.82 -6.31 11.47
N GLY A 39 0.56 -6.60 11.17
CA GLY A 39 -0.58 -5.73 11.45
C GLY A 39 -1.88 -6.53 11.46
N GLY A 40 -2.58 -6.52 12.59
CA GLY A 40 -3.82 -7.29 12.78
C GLY A 40 -3.63 -8.78 12.49
N MET A 41 -4.30 -9.29 11.46
CA MET A 41 -4.21 -10.69 11.01
C MET A 41 -3.26 -10.90 9.83
N SER A 42 -2.44 -9.90 9.50
CA SER A 42 -1.51 -9.90 8.37
C SER A 42 -0.05 -9.90 8.84
N PHE A 43 0.75 -10.78 8.24
CA PHE A 43 2.16 -10.96 8.56
C PHE A 43 2.97 -10.99 7.27
N VAL A 44 4.08 -10.25 7.21
CA VAL A 44 4.98 -10.26 6.06
C VAL A 44 6.31 -10.86 6.48
N TYR A 45 6.74 -11.92 5.82
CA TYR A 45 7.99 -12.61 6.10
C TYR A 45 8.99 -12.41 4.97
N LEU A 46 10.27 -12.29 5.31
CA LEU A 46 11.36 -12.49 4.36
C LEU A 46 11.56 -13.98 4.20
N VAL A 47 11.49 -14.46 2.96
CA VAL A 47 11.62 -15.88 2.65
C VAL A 47 12.59 -16.12 1.50
N GLN A 48 13.15 -17.33 1.46
CA GLN A 48 14.05 -17.78 0.40
C GLN A 48 13.50 -19.06 -0.22
N LEU A 49 13.58 -19.20 -1.55
CA LEU A 49 13.19 -20.46 -2.20
C LEU A 49 14.14 -21.60 -1.76
N SER A 50 13.58 -22.75 -1.38
CA SER A 50 14.35 -23.87 -0.80
C SER A 50 15.25 -24.58 -1.83
N LYS A 51 14.93 -24.49 -3.13
CA LYS A 51 15.85 -24.88 -4.20
C LYS A 51 16.84 -23.72 -4.36
N ASN A 52 18.15 -23.98 -4.28
CA ASN A 52 19.24 -22.98 -4.40
C ASN A 52 19.16 -22.19 -5.73
N SER A 53 18.21 -21.26 -5.81
CA SER A 53 18.07 -20.29 -6.89
C SER A 53 18.89 -19.09 -6.45
N LEU A 54 19.99 -18.88 -7.18
CA LEU A 54 20.90 -17.76 -6.95
C LEU A 54 20.62 -16.73 -8.03
N ILE A 55 20.46 -15.48 -7.62
CA ILE A 55 20.54 -14.34 -8.53
C ILE A 55 22.02 -14.00 -8.67
N ILE A 56 22.48 -13.82 -9.91
CA ILE A 56 23.82 -13.28 -10.18
C ILE A 56 23.64 -11.80 -10.46
N ASP A 57 24.08 -10.96 -9.52
CA ASP A 57 24.13 -9.51 -9.69
C ASP A 57 25.58 -9.03 -9.55
N ASN A 58 26.08 -8.29 -10.54
CA ASN A 58 27.48 -7.82 -10.61
C ASN A 58 28.53 -8.93 -10.37
N GLY A 59 28.23 -10.18 -10.76
CA GLY A 59 29.11 -11.34 -10.57
C GLY A 59 29.07 -11.95 -9.16
N ILE A 60 28.23 -11.45 -8.26
CA ILE A 60 28.01 -12.00 -6.92
C ILE A 60 26.73 -12.84 -6.95
N ALA A 61 26.85 -14.12 -6.60
CA ALA A 61 25.72 -15.01 -6.48
C ALA A 61 25.06 -14.84 -5.10
N THR A 62 23.86 -14.28 -5.06
CA THR A 62 23.08 -14.09 -3.83
C THR A 62 21.82 -14.94 -3.83
N PRO A 63 21.33 -15.38 -2.66
CA PRO A 63 20.03 -16.02 -2.54
C PRO A 63 18.93 -15.17 -3.16
N GLU A 64 18.06 -15.81 -3.93
CA GLU A 64 16.82 -15.16 -4.37
C GLU A 64 15.86 -15.04 -3.19
N LEU A 65 15.56 -13.79 -2.80
CA LEU A 65 14.74 -13.45 -1.65
C LEU A 65 13.37 -12.92 -2.10
N TYR A 66 12.35 -13.21 -1.30
CA TYR A 66 10.97 -12.84 -1.55
C TYR A 66 10.34 -12.31 -0.25
N ALA A 67 9.31 -11.48 -0.39
CA ALA A 67 8.41 -11.17 0.69
C ALA A 67 7.19 -12.10 0.59
N LEU A 68 6.80 -12.74 1.68
CA LEU A 68 5.62 -13.60 1.74
C LEU A 68 4.64 -13.00 2.74
N LYS A 69 3.53 -12.49 2.23
CA LYS A 69 2.41 -11.99 3.04
C LYS A 69 1.48 -13.17 3.37
N LYS A 70 1.22 -13.38 4.65
CA LYS A 70 0.26 -14.34 5.21
C LYS A 70 -0.88 -13.55 5.82
N ILE A 71 -2.11 -13.83 5.40
CA ILE A 71 -3.32 -13.19 5.91
C ILE A 71 -4.21 -14.29 6.49
N ILE A 72 -4.57 -14.17 7.77
CA ILE A 72 -5.49 -15.09 8.42
C ILE A 72 -6.91 -14.51 8.27
N CYS A 73 -7.82 -15.30 7.74
CA CYS A 73 -9.18 -14.89 7.41
C CYS A 73 -10.19 -15.71 8.23
N PRO A 74 -10.56 -15.26 9.44
CA PRO A 74 -11.53 -15.96 10.30
C PRO A 74 -12.99 -15.78 9.86
N SER A 75 -13.29 -14.77 9.05
CA SER A 75 -14.65 -14.43 8.60
C SER A 75 -14.76 -14.38 7.07
N VAL A 76 -15.98 -14.48 6.54
CA VAL A 76 -16.25 -14.31 5.10
C VAL A 76 -15.77 -12.94 4.60
N GLU A 77 -15.99 -11.89 5.38
CA GLU A 77 -15.53 -10.53 5.09
C GLU A 77 -14.00 -10.47 4.93
N SER A 78 -13.25 -11.05 5.88
CA SER A 78 -11.77 -11.08 5.82
C SER A 78 -11.24 -11.90 4.64
N ILE A 79 -11.96 -12.94 4.20
CA ILE A 79 -11.67 -13.69 2.97
C ILE A 79 -11.88 -12.77 1.76
N SER A 80 -13.00 -12.07 1.73
CA SER A 80 -13.38 -11.14 0.67
C SER A 80 -12.33 -10.03 0.49
N ASN A 81 -11.89 -9.41 1.59
CA ASN A 81 -10.83 -8.41 1.60
C ASN A 81 -9.49 -8.98 1.10
N GLY A 82 -9.07 -10.16 1.56
CA GLY A 82 -7.84 -10.79 1.09
C GLY A 82 -7.88 -11.22 -0.39
N MET A 83 -9.04 -11.64 -0.89
CA MET A 83 -9.24 -11.93 -2.32
C MET A 83 -9.19 -10.66 -3.17
N ARG A 84 -9.74 -9.54 -2.68
CA ARG A 84 -9.60 -8.21 -3.33
C ARG A 84 -8.14 -7.82 -3.47
N GLU A 85 -7.35 -8.03 -2.42
CA GLU A 85 -5.93 -7.72 -2.43
C GLU A 85 -5.18 -8.55 -3.49
N ILE A 86 -5.42 -9.87 -3.57
CA ILE A 86 -4.85 -10.73 -4.63
C ILE A 86 -5.21 -10.19 -6.01
N GLU A 87 -6.47 -9.81 -6.22
CA GLU A 87 -6.93 -9.32 -7.50
C GLU A 87 -6.30 -7.97 -7.86
N ASN A 88 -6.12 -7.07 -6.89
CA ASN A 88 -5.42 -5.81 -7.09
C ASN A 88 -3.98 -6.02 -7.61
N TYR A 89 -3.24 -7.00 -7.05
CA TYR A 89 -1.88 -7.32 -7.54
C TYR A 89 -1.86 -7.84 -8.97
N LYS A 90 -2.94 -8.48 -9.44
CA LYS A 90 -3.07 -8.97 -10.82
C LYS A 90 -3.53 -7.85 -11.76
N ARG A 91 -4.43 -7.00 -11.28
CA ARG A 91 -5.10 -5.94 -12.04
C ARG A 91 -4.14 -4.87 -12.53
N PHE A 92 -3.21 -4.42 -11.67
CA PHE A 92 -2.35 -3.29 -12.01
C PHE A 92 -1.00 -3.75 -12.53
N GLN A 93 -0.78 -3.55 -13.84
CA GLN A 93 0.45 -3.94 -14.52
C GLN A 93 1.31 -2.70 -14.81
N SER A 94 2.18 -2.34 -13.88
CA SER A 94 3.10 -1.20 -14.00
C SER A 94 4.44 -1.52 -13.32
N PRO A 95 5.59 -0.99 -13.77
CA PRO A 95 6.84 -1.06 -13.02
C PRO A 95 6.81 -0.24 -11.71
N TYR A 96 5.86 0.69 -11.59
CA TYR A 96 5.69 1.56 -10.42
C TYR A 96 4.64 1.04 -9.42
N VAL A 97 4.09 -0.15 -9.64
CA VAL A 97 3.13 -0.81 -8.74
C VAL A 97 3.60 -2.24 -8.49
N ILE A 98 3.58 -2.67 -7.24
CA ILE A 98 4.01 -4.01 -6.86
C ILE A 98 3.12 -5.07 -7.54
N LYS A 99 3.74 -6.17 -7.95
CA LYS A 99 3.06 -7.31 -8.57
C LYS A 99 3.18 -8.53 -7.69
N SER A 100 2.16 -9.38 -7.69
CA SER A 100 2.25 -10.70 -7.08
C SER A 100 3.01 -11.66 -8.01
N ILE A 101 3.84 -12.49 -7.41
CA ILE A 101 4.58 -13.57 -8.08
C ILE A 101 3.76 -14.85 -8.03
N ASP A 102 3.13 -15.11 -6.88
CA ASP A 102 2.29 -16.27 -6.65
C ASP A 102 1.30 -16.00 -5.51
N SER A 103 0.23 -16.79 -5.44
CA SER A 103 -0.73 -16.72 -4.33
C SER A 103 -1.40 -18.07 -4.11
N GLN A 104 -1.77 -18.37 -2.86
CA GLN A 104 -2.53 -19.57 -2.51
C GLN A 104 -3.50 -19.29 -1.37
N VAL A 105 -4.71 -19.84 -1.46
CA VAL A 105 -5.67 -19.89 -0.37
C VAL A 105 -5.65 -21.30 0.23
N MET A 106 -5.47 -21.40 1.54
CA MET A 106 -5.45 -22.65 2.29
C MET A 106 -6.61 -22.67 3.30
N GLN A 107 -7.32 -23.80 3.38
CA GLN A 107 -8.30 -24.02 4.44
C GLN A 107 -7.62 -24.64 5.66
N GLU A 108 -7.83 -24.05 6.83
CA GLU A 108 -7.31 -24.51 8.10
C GLU A 108 -8.24 -25.55 8.74
N LYS A 109 -7.75 -26.27 9.75
CA LYS A 109 -8.50 -27.34 10.43
C LYS A 109 -9.75 -26.85 11.16
N ASP A 110 -9.75 -25.60 11.59
CA ASP A 110 -10.87 -24.95 12.27
C ASP A 110 -11.90 -24.35 11.28
N GLY A 111 -11.69 -24.54 9.97
CA GLY A 111 -12.55 -24.01 8.92
C GLY A 111 -12.22 -22.58 8.48
N SER A 112 -11.33 -21.87 9.20
CA SER A 112 -10.81 -20.58 8.76
C SER A 112 -9.96 -20.73 7.48
N LYS A 113 -9.68 -19.62 6.80
CA LYS A 113 -8.80 -19.62 5.63
C LYS A 113 -7.55 -18.81 5.90
N THR A 114 -6.43 -19.27 5.35
CA THR A 114 -5.18 -18.52 5.30
C THR A 114 -4.85 -18.21 3.85
N ILE A 115 -4.57 -16.94 3.55
CA ILE A 115 -4.12 -16.50 2.24
C ILE A 115 -2.62 -16.24 2.29
N TYR A 116 -1.89 -16.80 1.33
CA TYR A 116 -0.48 -16.55 1.10
C TYR A 116 -0.29 -15.79 -0.20
N ILE A 117 0.48 -14.72 -0.18
CA ILE A 117 0.85 -13.92 -1.35
C ILE A 117 2.37 -13.79 -1.38
N VAL A 118 2.98 -14.26 -2.46
CA VAL A 118 4.43 -14.12 -2.70
C VAL A 118 4.66 -12.86 -3.52
N LEU A 119 5.48 -11.97 -2.99
CA LEU A 119 5.80 -10.65 -3.53
C LEU A 119 7.32 -10.53 -3.75
N PRO A 120 7.77 -9.67 -4.68
CA PRO A 120 9.17 -9.31 -4.79
C PRO A 120 9.69 -8.72 -3.47
N TYR A 121 10.92 -9.06 -3.09
CA TYR A 121 11.59 -8.41 -1.97
C TYR A 121 12.38 -7.19 -2.44
N TYR A 122 12.04 -6.03 -1.88
CA TYR A 122 12.69 -4.76 -2.16
C TYR A 122 13.78 -4.47 -1.12
N SER A 123 15.02 -4.80 -1.43
CA SER A 123 16.14 -4.76 -0.47
C SER A 123 16.55 -3.34 -0.04
N LEU A 124 16.22 -2.32 -0.84
CA LEU A 124 16.45 -0.92 -0.46
C LEU A 124 15.43 -0.40 0.57
N GLY A 125 14.38 -1.17 0.85
CA GLY A 125 13.33 -0.86 1.81
C GLY A 125 12.31 0.15 1.26
N SER A 126 11.60 0.79 2.19
CA SER A 126 10.58 1.79 1.92
C SER A 126 11.15 3.22 1.82
N LEU A 127 10.32 4.15 1.37
CA LEU A 127 10.60 5.57 1.40
C LEU A 127 10.73 6.06 2.84
N GLN A 128 9.95 5.53 3.78
CA GLN A 128 10.11 5.82 5.19
C GLN A 128 11.51 5.40 5.70
N ASP A 129 12.01 4.23 5.30
CA ASP A 129 13.35 3.76 5.67
C ASP A 129 14.45 4.69 5.11
N SER A 130 14.30 5.13 3.85
CA SER A 130 15.20 6.09 3.21
C SER A 130 15.22 7.44 3.94
N ILE A 131 14.04 7.95 4.33
CA ILE A 131 13.90 9.20 5.10
C ILE A 131 14.57 9.06 6.47
N ASN A 132 14.25 7.99 7.19
CA ASN A 132 14.82 7.72 8.52
C ASN A 132 16.35 7.62 8.47
N ARG A 133 16.90 6.93 7.47
CA ARG A 133 18.35 6.82 7.27
C ARG A 133 19.00 8.19 7.07
N ARG A 134 18.42 9.04 6.21
CA ARG A 134 18.93 10.41 5.97
C ARG A 134 18.87 11.28 7.22
N LEU A 135 17.79 11.19 7.99
CA LEU A 135 17.66 11.90 9.26
C LEU A 135 18.76 11.49 10.27
N LEU A 136 19.06 10.19 10.36
CA LEU A 136 20.14 9.68 11.22
C LEU A 136 21.53 10.12 10.75
N GLU A 137 21.75 10.20 9.44
CA GLU A 137 23.01 10.64 8.83
C GLU A 137 23.16 12.17 8.78
N GLY A 138 22.10 12.93 9.09
CA GLY A 138 22.07 14.38 8.93
C GLY A 138 22.13 14.84 7.47
N THR A 139 21.69 14.00 6.53
CA THR A 139 21.64 14.29 5.10
C THR A 139 20.23 14.64 4.64
N PHE A 140 20.10 15.18 3.43
CA PHE A 140 18.81 15.60 2.86
C PHE A 140 18.66 15.09 1.43
N VAL A 141 17.42 14.85 1.01
CA VAL A 141 17.09 14.52 -0.39
C VAL A 141 17.28 15.72 -1.31
N SER A 142 17.96 15.54 -2.45
CA SER A 142 18.11 16.61 -3.43
C SER A 142 16.79 16.90 -4.14
N GLU A 143 16.59 18.13 -4.64
CA GLU A 143 15.37 18.48 -5.37
C GLU A 143 15.16 17.59 -6.61
N ALA A 144 16.20 17.33 -7.39
CA ALA A 144 16.14 16.42 -8.54
C ALA A 144 15.74 14.99 -8.12
N GLU A 145 16.23 14.51 -6.97
CA GLU A 145 15.82 13.21 -6.45
C GLU A 145 14.36 13.21 -5.97
N CYS A 146 13.89 14.30 -5.34
CA CYS A 146 12.48 14.48 -5.03
C CYS A 146 11.62 14.34 -6.28
N VAL A 147 11.91 15.13 -7.33
CA VAL A 147 11.13 15.12 -8.58
C VAL A 147 11.10 13.73 -9.22
N ARG A 148 12.23 13.02 -9.27
CA ARG A 148 12.28 11.64 -9.80
C ARG A 148 11.40 10.67 -9.01
N ILE A 149 11.47 10.70 -7.67
CA ILE A 149 10.63 9.84 -6.81
C ILE A 149 9.16 10.20 -7.02
N MET A 150 8.81 11.49 -6.98
CA MET A 150 7.44 11.98 -7.16
C MET A 150 6.86 11.58 -8.52
N LEU A 151 7.64 11.69 -9.60
CA LEU A 151 7.24 11.25 -10.93
C LEU A 151 6.93 9.76 -10.98
N GLY A 152 7.80 8.92 -10.41
CA GLY A 152 7.59 7.47 -10.41
C GLY A 152 6.35 7.06 -9.63
N VAL A 153 6.15 7.61 -8.42
CA VAL A 153 4.95 7.33 -7.61
C VAL A 153 3.68 7.82 -8.33
N THR A 154 3.73 9.01 -8.94
CA THR A 154 2.58 9.56 -9.70
C THR A 154 2.25 8.70 -10.91
N ARG A 155 3.24 8.13 -11.61
CA ARG A 155 3.02 7.15 -12.70
C ARG A 155 2.39 5.85 -12.20
N GLY A 156 2.78 5.37 -11.03
CA GLY A 156 2.14 4.23 -10.37
C GLY A 156 0.67 4.53 -10.08
N LEU A 157 0.39 5.68 -9.47
CA LEU A 157 -0.96 6.08 -9.12
C LEU A 157 -1.85 6.33 -10.35
N LEU A 158 -1.27 6.76 -11.47
CA LEU A 158 -2.00 6.91 -12.74
C LEU A 158 -2.57 5.57 -13.21
N CYS A 159 -1.82 4.47 -13.05
CA CYS A 159 -2.28 3.12 -13.39
C CYS A 159 -3.54 2.70 -12.61
N LEU A 160 -3.66 3.15 -11.35
CA LEU A 160 -4.82 2.90 -10.51
C LEU A 160 -5.99 3.81 -10.90
N HIS A 161 -5.73 5.11 -11.04
CA HIS A 161 -6.76 6.14 -11.19
C HIS A 161 -7.32 6.27 -12.60
N ASP A 162 -6.48 6.07 -13.63
CA ASP A 162 -6.87 6.23 -15.03
C ASP A 162 -6.95 4.84 -15.69
N PRO A 163 -8.16 4.33 -15.91
CA PRO A 163 -8.35 3.03 -16.50
C PRO A 163 -7.84 2.95 -17.94
N ALA A 164 -7.77 4.08 -18.67
CA ALA A 164 -7.21 4.15 -20.03
C ALA A 164 -5.67 4.05 -20.05
N SER A 165 -5.01 4.26 -18.90
CA SER A 165 -3.56 4.11 -18.77
C SER A 165 -3.12 2.65 -18.59
N ARG A 166 -4.05 1.75 -18.27
CA ARG A 166 -3.79 0.31 -18.16
C ARG A 166 -3.64 -0.22 -19.59
N GLN A 167 -2.49 -0.79 -19.91
CA GLN A 167 -2.27 -1.39 -21.23
C GLN A 167 -3.36 -2.46 -21.47
N ASP A 168 -4.14 -2.28 -22.54
CA ASP A 168 -5.07 -3.30 -23.03
C ASP A 168 -4.26 -4.52 -23.48
N ASN A 169 -3.99 -5.45 -22.56
CA ASN A 169 -3.75 -6.83 -22.94
C ASN A 169 -5.10 -7.42 -23.38
N ALA A 170 -5.53 -7.02 -24.58
CA ALA A 170 -6.72 -7.54 -25.26
C ALA A 170 -6.64 -9.06 -25.56
N THR A 171 -5.58 -9.75 -25.12
CA THR A 171 -5.42 -11.21 -25.11
C THR A 171 -5.64 -11.85 -23.73
N SER A 172 -6.05 -11.09 -22.71
CA SER A 172 -6.37 -11.60 -21.38
C SER A 172 -7.74 -11.13 -20.87
N ARG A 173 -8.71 -10.94 -21.78
CA ARG A 173 -10.08 -11.29 -21.45
C ARG A 173 -10.14 -12.82 -21.35
N VAL A 174 -9.51 -13.36 -20.31
CA VAL A 174 -9.88 -14.67 -19.79
C VAL A 174 -11.35 -14.48 -19.47
N ASN A 175 -12.20 -15.24 -20.19
CA ASN A 175 -13.57 -15.44 -19.75
C ASN A 175 -13.52 -15.61 -18.24
N VAL A 176 -14.24 -14.79 -17.51
CA VAL A 176 -14.52 -15.04 -16.10
C VAL A 176 -15.21 -16.41 -15.94
N ASP A 177 -15.67 -17.01 -17.05
CA ASP A 177 -15.98 -18.43 -17.17
C ASP A 177 -14.72 -19.29 -17.41
N ALA A 178 -14.41 -20.13 -16.41
CA ALA A 178 -13.47 -21.25 -16.44
C ALA A 178 -11.98 -20.94 -16.19
N VAL A 179 -11.66 -20.37 -15.03
CA VAL A 179 -10.47 -20.85 -14.31
C VAL A 179 -10.88 -22.12 -13.57
N SER A 180 -10.45 -23.27 -14.06
CA SER A 180 -10.55 -24.53 -13.35
C SER A 180 -9.71 -24.46 -12.07
N MET A 181 -10.34 -24.00 -10.99
CA MET A 181 -9.89 -24.20 -9.63
C MET A 181 -10.97 -25.01 -8.94
N THR A 182 -10.60 -26.15 -8.38
CA THR A 182 -11.48 -26.95 -7.53
C THR A 182 -11.74 -26.17 -6.23
N TYR A 183 -12.63 -25.19 -6.29
CA TYR A 183 -13.35 -24.74 -5.12
C TYR A 183 -14.23 -25.89 -4.66
N SER A 184 -14.34 -26.13 -3.36
CA SER A 184 -15.50 -26.86 -2.85
C SER A 184 -16.74 -26.02 -3.20
N ASP A 185 -17.76 -26.66 -3.79
CA ASP A 185 -18.99 -26.03 -4.30
C ASP A 185 -19.62 -25.01 -3.33
N GLU A 186 -19.43 -25.18 -2.02
CA GLU A 186 -19.95 -24.27 -1.00
C GLU A 186 -19.27 -22.89 -0.93
N THR A 187 -17.98 -22.77 -1.27
CA THR A 187 -17.27 -21.47 -1.25
C THR A 187 -17.54 -20.64 -2.50
N ALA A 188 -17.66 -21.29 -3.67
CA ALA A 188 -17.99 -20.60 -4.92
C ALA A 188 -19.38 -19.97 -4.83
N MET A 189 -20.36 -20.70 -4.30
CA MET A 189 -21.72 -20.17 -4.08
C MET A 189 -21.79 -19.01 -3.07
N LEU A 190 -20.88 -18.93 -2.08
CA LEU A 190 -20.84 -17.81 -1.14
C LEU A 190 -20.14 -16.56 -1.70
N LEU A 191 -19.20 -16.73 -2.65
CA LEU A 191 -18.41 -15.65 -3.24
C LEU A 191 -18.97 -15.16 -4.59
N GLU A 192 -19.79 -15.95 -5.29
CA GLU A 192 -20.44 -15.54 -6.54
C GLU A 192 -21.54 -14.48 -6.31
N ASP A 193 -22.17 -14.47 -5.12
CA ASP A 193 -23.30 -13.58 -4.79
C ASP A 193 -23.00 -12.52 -3.71
N THR A 194 -21.74 -12.40 -3.24
CA THR A 194 -21.33 -11.30 -2.34
C THR A 194 -20.39 -10.35 -3.05
N PRO A 195 -20.90 -9.29 -3.70
CA PRO A 195 -20.03 -8.22 -4.15
C PRO A 195 -19.29 -7.66 -2.93
N LEU A 196 -17.98 -7.43 -3.10
CA LEU A 196 -17.09 -6.85 -2.10
C LEU A 196 -17.74 -5.58 -1.52
N GLU A 197 -17.92 -5.42 -0.21
CA GLU A 197 -18.74 -4.34 0.37
C GLU A 197 -18.43 -2.94 -0.18
N MET A 198 -17.16 -2.61 -0.42
CA MET A 198 -16.79 -1.34 -1.04
C MET A 198 -17.16 -1.25 -2.55
N ASP A 199 -17.12 -2.37 -3.26
CA ASP A 199 -17.59 -2.48 -4.64
C ASP A 199 -19.13 -2.52 -4.71
N MET A 200 -19.84 -2.92 -3.64
CA MET A 200 -21.31 -2.77 -3.56
C MET A 200 -21.75 -1.30 -3.50
N LEU A 201 -20.89 -0.40 -3.01
CA LEU A 201 -21.14 1.04 -2.98
C LEU A 201 -20.84 1.72 -4.34
N SER A 202 -20.29 0.97 -5.30
CA SER A 202 -19.96 1.49 -6.61
C SER A 202 -21.17 1.41 -7.53
N SER A 203 -21.42 2.48 -8.29
CA SER A 203 -22.47 2.48 -9.30
C SER A 203 -22.09 1.54 -10.44
N ASN A 204 -22.89 0.49 -10.67
CA ASN A 204 -22.77 -0.47 -11.78
C ASN A 204 -22.69 0.27 -13.13
N SER A 205 -21.48 0.52 -13.60
CA SER A 205 -21.21 0.92 -14.97
C SER A 205 -20.13 0.02 -15.53
N ALA A 206 -20.46 -0.70 -16.60
CA ALA A 206 -19.58 -1.58 -17.36
C ALA A 206 -18.51 -0.79 -18.16
N GLY A 207 -18.03 0.33 -17.60
CA GLY A 207 -16.91 1.12 -18.08
C GLY A 207 -15.62 0.70 -17.40
N SER A 208 -14.49 1.11 -17.96
CA SER A 208 -13.18 0.91 -17.34
C SER A 208 -13.16 1.66 -15.98
N ILE A 209 -12.97 0.93 -14.87
CA ILE A 209 -13.22 1.41 -13.50
C ILE A 209 -11.96 2.02 -12.88
N ALA A 210 -12.04 3.20 -12.26
CA ALA A 210 -10.96 3.82 -11.50
C ALA A 210 -10.85 3.26 -10.07
N TYR A 211 -9.63 3.11 -9.57
CA TYR A 211 -9.36 2.65 -8.21
C TYR A 211 -8.61 3.71 -7.41
N ALA A 212 -8.80 3.70 -6.10
CA ALA A 212 -8.03 4.47 -5.13
C ALA A 212 -7.28 3.51 -4.22
N HIS A 213 -6.02 3.83 -3.92
CA HIS A 213 -5.17 3.08 -3.00
C HIS A 213 -5.60 3.25 -1.53
N ARG A 214 -6.04 4.46 -1.15
CA ARG A 214 -6.56 4.83 0.19
C ARG A 214 -5.59 4.75 1.37
N ASP A 215 -4.34 4.40 1.13
CA ASP A 215 -3.29 4.37 2.17
C ASP A 215 -1.91 4.69 1.58
N ILE A 216 -1.84 5.74 0.77
CA ILE A 216 -0.56 6.24 0.24
C ILE A 216 0.21 6.90 1.38
N THR A 217 1.34 6.30 1.74
CA THR A 217 2.24 6.75 2.79
C THR A 217 3.70 6.48 2.40
N PRO A 218 4.70 7.08 3.07
CA PRO A 218 6.10 6.74 2.84
C PRO A 218 6.45 5.28 3.13
N SER A 219 5.74 4.58 4.04
CA SER A 219 6.00 3.16 4.30
C SER A 219 5.54 2.25 3.16
N ASN A 220 4.52 2.69 2.40
CA ASN A 220 3.93 1.93 1.29
C ASN A 220 4.56 2.28 -0.07
N ILE A 221 5.66 3.03 -0.10
CA ILE A 221 6.45 3.26 -1.32
C ILE A 221 7.78 2.54 -1.14
N LEU A 222 8.02 1.48 -1.90
CA LEU A 222 9.23 0.66 -1.87
C LEU A 222 10.22 1.10 -2.95
N PHE A 223 11.49 0.70 -2.83
CA PHE A 223 12.49 0.93 -3.87
C PHE A 223 13.04 -0.38 -4.43
N SER A 224 12.95 -0.53 -5.76
CA SER A 224 13.64 -1.60 -6.50
C SER A 224 15.15 -1.47 -6.40
N SER A 225 15.88 -2.51 -6.80
CA SER A 225 17.36 -2.52 -6.75
C SER A 225 18.00 -1.41 -7.60
N ASP A 226 17.34 -0.97 -8.67
CA ASP A 226 17.74 0.16 -9.52
C ASP A 226 17.21 1.52 -9.02
N GLY A 227 16.52 1.56 -7.87
CA GLY A 227 16.06 2.79 -7.22
C GLY A 227 14.77 3.37 -7.78
N LEU A 228 14.00 2.61 -8.57
CA LEU A 228 12.66 3.01 -8.98
C LEU A 228 11.70 2.92 -7.78
N PRO A 229 10.85 3.94 -7.56
CA PRO A 229 9.81 3.87 -6.54
C PRO A 229 8.67 2.95 -7.00
N VAL A 230 8.18 2.10 -6.11
CA VAL A 230 7.13 1.13 -6.36
C VAL A 230 6.06 1.27 -5.28
N ILE A 231 4.82 1.54 -5.68
CA ILE A 231 3.67 1.52 -4.76
C ILE A 231 3.45 0.09 -4.29
N GLY A 232 3.54 -0.12 -2.98
CA GLY A 232 3.31 -1.38 -2.27
C GLY A 232 1.95 -1.41 -1.59
N ASP A 233 1.65 -2.54 -0.93
CA ASP A 233 0.45 -2.79 -0.11
C ASP A 233 -0.90 -2.36 -0.71
N LEU A 234 -1.50 -3.26 -1.49
CA LEU A 234 -2.79 -3.02 -2.15
C LEU A 234 -3.99 -3.51 -1.33
N GLY A 235 -3.83 -3.73 -0.02
CA GLY A 235 -4.88 -4.24 0.87
C GLY A 235 -6.08 -3.30 1.00
N SER A 236 -5.82 -1.99 1.10
CA SER A 236 -6.86 -0.95 1.20
C SER A 236 -7.39 -0.48 -0.16
N CYS A 237 -6.80 -0.95 -1.26
CA CYS A 237 -7.13 -0.49 -2.61
C CYS A 237 -8.51 -1.00 -3.03
N SER A 238 -9.37 -0.08 -3.46
CA SER A 238 -10.75 -0.36 -3.85
C SER A 238 -11.23 0.62 -4.91
N GLN A 239 -12.44 0.44 -5.42
CA GLN A 239 -13.00 1.36 -6.41
C GLN A 239 -13.02 2.79 -5.87
N ALA A 240 -12.67 3.74 -6.74
CA ALA A 240 -12.45 5.13 -6.37
C ALA A 240 -13.76 5.85 -6.05
N ASP A 241 -14.73 5.71 -6.96
CA ASP A 241 -15.97 6.48 -6.96
C ASP A 241 -17.02 5.78 -6.09
N ILE A 242 -17.19 6.29 -4.87
CA ILE A 242 -18.09 5.73 -3.86
C ILE A 242 -19.14 6.79 -3.51
N THR A 243 -20.42 6.42 -3.63
CA THR A 243 -21.52 7.26 -3.17
C THR A 243 -22.06 6.74 -1.85
N ILE A 244 -22.15 7.61 -0.83
CA ILE A 244 -22.68 7.24 0.48
C ILE A 244 -24.19 7.50 0.50
N GLU A 245 -24.99 6.50 0.15
CA GLU A 245 -26.43 6.64 -0.06
C GLU A 245 -27.23 6.59 1.25
N ASN A 246 -26.75 5.86 2.26
CA ASN A 246 -27.48 5.64 3.49
C ASN A 246 -26.59 5.61 4.75
N ARG A 247 -27.23 5.64 5.93
CA ARG A 247 -26.56 5.74 7.24
C ARG A 247 -25.74 4.50 7.58
N HIS A 248 -26.11 3.32 7.07
CA HIS A 248 -25.38 2.09 7.31
C HIS A 248 -24.02 2.15 6.62
N GLN A 249 -24.01 2.44 5.32
CA GLN A 249 -22.80 2.62 4.51
C GLN A 249 -21.89 3.70 5.11
N LEU A 250 -22.48 4.79 5.63
CA LEU A 250 -21.72 5.83 6.31
C LEU A 250 -20.99 5.30 7.56
N SER A 251 -21.65 4.49 8.38
CA SER A 251 -21.06 3.91 9.60
C SER A 251 -19.97 2.91 9.26
N GLU A 252 -20.24 1.99 8.32
CA GLU A 252 -19.27 0.99 7.86
C GLU A 252 -18.02 1.65 7.29
N LEU A 253 -18.18 2.69 6.47
CA LEU A 253 -17.05 3.39 5.89
C LEU A 253 -16.27 4.21 6.94
N GLN A 254 -16.92 4.73 7.98
CA GLN A 254 -16.24 5.37 9.10
C GLN A 254 -15.37 4.38 9.87
N GLU A 255 -15.90 3.20 10.19
CA GLU A 255 -15.15 2.12 10.84
C GLU A 255 -13.99 1.67 9.95
N TRP A 256 -14.25 1.43 8.67
CA TRP A 256 -13.22 1.02 7.71
C TRP A 256 -12.09 2.06 7.59
N VAL A 257 -12.40 3.36 7.52
CA VAL A 257 -11.37 4.42 7.45
C VAL A 257 -10.49 4.42 8.70
N ASN A 258 -11.07 4.20 9.89
CA ASN A 258 -10.31 4.16 11.13
C ASN A 258 -9.34 2.96 11.18
N ASP A 259 -9.73 1.84 10.60
CA ASP A 259 -8.94 0.60 10.63
C ASP A 259 -7.90 0.52 9.49
N ASN A 260 -8.12 1.22 8.37
CA ASN A 260 -7.36 1.02 7.13
C ASN A 260 -6.60 2.26 6.61
N CYS A 261 -6.84 3.45 7.16
CA CYS A 261 -6.16 4.68 6.71
C CYS A 261 -5.21 5.25 7.77
N THR A 262 -4.01 5.65 7.35
CA THR A 262 -3.01 6.26 8.22
C THR A 262 -3.29 7.75 8.45
N LEU A 263 -3.81 8.10 9.65
CA LEU A 263 -4.37 9.43 9.99
C LEU A 263 -3.58 10.67 9.49
N PRO A 264 -2.24 10.79 9.67
CA PRO A 264 -1.49 11.94 9.15
C PRO A 264 -1.54 12.15 7.62
N TYR A 265 -1.94 11.12 6.88
CA TYR A 265 -2.06 11.11 5.42
C TYR A 265 -3.53 11.04 4.96
N THR A 266 -4.48 10.89 5.89
CA THR A 266 -5.92 10.80 5.61
C THR A 266 -6.49 12.18 5.25
N PRO A 267 -7.21 12.32 4.12
CA PRO A 267 -7.81 13.59 3.72
C PRO A 267 -9.05 13.98 4.53
N PRO A 268 -9.42 15.27 4.58
CA PRO A 268 -10.52 15.79 5.40
C PRO A 268 -11.88 15.15 5.08
N GLU A 269 -12.12 14.82 3.82
CA GLU A 269 -13.38 14.23 3.37
C GLU A 269 -13.54 12.75 3.75
N LEU A 270 -12.47 12.06 4.15
CA LEU A 270 -12.52 10.74 4.78
C LEU A 270 -12.67 10.85 6.32
N LEU A 271 -12.15 11.92 6.92
CA LEU A 271 -12.37 12.18 8.36
C LEU A 271 -13.80 12.66 8.67
N ASN A 272 -14.44 13.37 7.73
CA ASN A 272 -15.76 13.97 7.91
C ASN A 272 -16.74 13.46 6.85
N LEU A 273 -16.95 12.16 6.80
CA LEU A 273 -17.89 11.52 5.87
C LEU A 273 -19.34 12.03 6.09
N LYS A 274 -20.06 12.26 4.99
CA LYS A 274 -21.44 12.76 4.97
C LYS A 274 -22.31 11.91 4.04
N LEU A 275 -23.61 11.88 4.34
CA LEU A 275 -24.60 11.31 3.42
C LEU A 275 -24.61 12.07 2.07
N ASN A 276 -24.83 11.34 0.99
CA ASN A 276 -24.82 11.80 -0.40
C ASN A 276 -23.48 12.39 -0.86
N GLN A 277 -22.41 12.16 -0.12
CA GLN A 277 -21.06 12.51 -0.54
C GLN A 277 -20.57 11.50 -1.58
N VAL A 278 -19.87 12.03 -2.58
CA VAL A 278 -19.14 11.22 -3.56
C VAL A 278 -17.65 11.31 -3.23
N LEU A 279 -17.06 10.17 -2.86
CA LEU A 279 -15.61 10.03 -2.77
C LEU A 279 -15.06 9.70 -4.15
N SER A 280 -13.82 10.09 -4.40
CA SER A 280 -13.12 9.81 -5.65
C SER A 280 -11.66 9.51 -5.39
N SER A 281 -10.90 9.21 -6.44
CA SER A 281 -9.45 9.00 -6.39
C SER A 281 -8.65 10.24 -5.94
N LYS A 282 -9.30 11.40 -5.77
CA LYS A 282 -8.69 12.61 -5.19
C LYS A 282 -8.25 12.43 -3.74
N VAL A 283 -8.74 11.41 -3.03
CA VAL A 283 -8.25 11.05 -1.69
C VAL A 283 -6.74 10.77 -1.72
N ASP A 284 -6.26 10.03 -2.72
CA ASP A 284 -4.84 9.68 -2.82
C ASP A 284 -3.98 10.89 -3.23
N ILE A 285 -4.54 11.89 -3.93
CA ILE A 285 -3.80 13.11 -4.28
C ILE A 285 -3.42 13.90 -3.03
N TRP A 286 -4.28 13.93 -2.02
CA TRP A 286 -3.95 14.53 -0.73
C TRP A 286 -2.88 13.72 0.00
N SER A 287 -3.06 12.40 0.11
CA SER A 287 -2.11 11.50 0.77
C SER A 287 -0.73 11.55 0.11
N LEU A 288 -0.69 11.69 -1.22
CA LEU A 288 0.51 11.89 -2.01
C LEU A 288 1.17 13.24 -1.71
N GLY A 289 0.39 14.33 -1.60
CA GLY A 289 0.91 15.63 -1.17
C GLY A 289 1.56 15.58 0.22
N CYS A 290 0.94 14.87 1.16
CA CYS A 290 1.49 14.64 2.50
C CYS A 290 2.78 13.79 2.44
N THR A 291 2.80 12.73 1.63
CA THR A 291 3.97 11.87 1.41
C THR A 291 5.13 12.64 0.79
N PHE A 292 4.85 13.51 -0.18
CA PHE A 292 5.83 14.40 -0.83
C PHE A 292 6.42 15.42 0.15
N TYR A 293 5.58 15.97 1.03
CA TYR A 293 6.05 16.80 2.13
C TYR A 293 6.96 16.00 3.08
N THR A 294 6.57 14.79 3.49
CA THR A 294 7.39 13.93 4.37
C THR A 294 8.74 13.57 3.73
N LEU A 295 8.76 13.27 2.44
CA LEU A 295 10.01 13.05 1.69
C LEU A 295 10.98 14.23 1.83
N MET A 296 10.47 15.46 1.76
CA MET A 296 11.27 16.69 1.76
C MET A 296 11.70 17.12 3.16
N PHE A 297 10.85 16.90 4.17
CA PHE A 297 11.02 17.48 5.50
C PHE A 297 11.17 16.46 6.64
N GLY A 298 11.03 15.17 6.36
CA GLY A 298 11.21 14.08 7.32
C GLY A 298 10.05 13.86 8.28
N ILE A 299 8.99 14.67 8.19
CA ILE A 299 7.78 14.62 9.03
C ILE A 299 6.57 15.00 8.18
N SER A 300 5.39 14.42 8.45
CA SER A 300 4.17 14.81 7.74
C SER A 300 3.80 16.27 8.01
N PRO A 301 3.07 16.93 7.09
CA PRO A 301 2.75 18.34 7.25
C PRO A 301 1.93 18.63 8.52
N PHE A 302 1.07 17.70 8.92
CA PHE A 302 0.15 17.91 10.05
C PHE A 302 0.72 17.44 11.39
N GLU A 303 1.54 16.39 11.44
CA GLU A 303 2.31 16.06 12.66
C GLU A 303 3.28 17.20 13.01
N ARG A 304 3.85 17.87 12.00
CA ARG A 304 4.68 19.04 12.23
C ARG A 304 3.90 20.20 12.86
N GLU A 305 2.66 20.42 12.45
CA GLU A 305 1.81 21.45 13.05
C GLU A 305 1.42 21.12 14.49
N GLU A 306 1.17 19.85 14.77
CA GLU A 306 0.97 19.37 16.13
C GLU A 306 2.21 19.62 17.00
N GLN A 307 3.41 19.28 16.50
CA GLN A 307 4.66 19.51 17.23
C GLN A 307 5.01 20.99 17.45
N ILE A 308 4.73 21.86 16.48
CA ILE A 308 5.14 23.27 16.53
C ILE A 308 4.10 24.16 17.21
N HIS A 309 2.82 23.95 16.91
CA HIS A 309 1.73 24.83 17.35
C HIS A 309 0.80 24.19 18.38
N GLY A 310 0.98 22.89 18.69
CA GLY A 310 0.10 22.15 19.60
C GLY A 310 -1.32 21.98 19.07
N ALA A 311 -1.54 22.22 17.77
CA ALA A 311 -2.84 22.04 17.15
C ALA A 311 -3.12 20.54 17.02
N SER A 312 -4.34 20.11 17.39
CA SER A 312 -4.74 18.71 17.17
C SER A 312 -4.59 18.34 15.71
N LEU A 313 -4.01 17.17 15.43
CA LEU A 313 -3.82 16.63 14.09
C LEU A 313 -5.10 16.69 13.23
N THR A 314 -6.25 16.29 13.81
CA THR A 314 -7.55 16.31 13.12
C THR A 314 -8.02 17.72 12.80
N TYR A 315 -7.76 18.70 13.67
CA TYR A 315 -8.07 20.12 13.40
C TYR A 315 -7.20 20.67 12.25
N ALA A 316 -5.90 20.36 12.26
CA ALA A 316 -4.97 20.80 11.21
C ALA A 316 -5.36 20.22 9.85
N ILE A 317 -5.70 18.92 9.80
CA ILE A 317 -6.21 18.26 8.58
C ILE A 317 -7.50 18.93 8.12
N ASN A 318 -8.51 19.07 8.98
CA ASN A 318 -9.83 19.62 8.62
C ASN A 318 -9.76 21.06 8.09
N THR A 319 -8.80 21.84 8.57
CA THR A 319 -8.59 23.22 8.13
C THR A 319 -7.60 23.35 6.98
N GLY A 320 -6.90 22.26 6.62
CA GLY A 320 -5.79 22.28 5.67
C GLY A 320 -4.64 23.19 6.13
N LYS A 321 -4.52 23.43 7.44
CA LYS A 321 -3.52 24.33 7.99
C LYS A 321 -2.21 23.58 8.16
N TYR A 322 -1.21 23.94 7.37
CA TYR A 322 0.18 23.50 7.52
C TYR A 322 1.15 24.60 7.05
N SER A 323 2.42 24.45 7.40
CA SER A 323 3.46 25.41 7.03
C SER A 323 4.74 24.71 6.53
N PHE A 324 5.49 25.40 5.69
CA PHE A 324 6.84 25.00 5.29
C PHE A 324 7.89 25.61 6.24
N PRO A 325 9.05 24.95 6.45
CA PRO A 325 10.19 25.58 7.11
C PRO A 325 10.60 26.89 6.42
N ARG A 326 10.84 27.96 7.20
CA ARG A 326 11.15 29.31 6.66
C ARG A 326 12.37 29.35 5.72
N ASN A 327 13.35 28.51 5.98
CA ASN A 327 14.57 28.38 5.18
C ASN A 327 14.53 27.09 4.35
N SER A 328 13.44 26.87 3.61
CA SER A 328 13.33 25.72 2.71
C SER A 328 14.42 25.79 1.65
N ARG A 329 15.08 24.65 1.41
CA ARG A 329 16.09 24.49 0.35
C ARG A 329 15.51 24.11 -1.01
N PHE A 330 14.19 23.95 -1.07
CA PHE A 330 13.46 23.52 -2.26
C PHE A 330 12.81 24.71 -2.96
N SER A 331 12.73 24.65 -4.29
CA SER A 331 12.15 25.70 -5.11
C SER A 331 10.67 25.95 -4.82
N GLU A 332 10.20 27.18 -5.07
CA GLU A 332 8.77 27.50 -4.97
C GLU A 332 7.92 26.67 -5.95
N GLY A 333 8.50 26.22 -7.08
CA GLY A 333 7.84 25.31 -8.01
C GLY A 333 7.47 23.98 -7.34
N LEU A 334 8.45 23.35 -6.69
CA LEU A 334 8.22 22.10 -5.96
C LEU A 334 7.28 22.27 -4.76
N LEU A 335 7.44 23.36 -4.00
CA LEU A 335 6.51 23.68 -2.90
C LEU A 335 5.07 23.93 -3.40
N SER A 336 4.92 24.52 -4.60
CA SER A 336 3.62 24.76 -5.24
C SER A 336 2.90 23.46 -5.59
N VAL A 337 3.64 22.40 -5.99
CA VAL A 337 3.05 21.07 -6.23
C VAL A 337 2.41 20.53 -4.95
N ILE A 338 3.10 20.57 -3.82
CA ILE A 338 2.54 20.15 -2.51
C ILE A 338 1.30 20.97 -2.18
N LYS A 339 1.36 22.30 -2.36
CA LYS A 339 0.22 23.20 -2.12
C LYS A 339 -1.00 22.80 -2.97
N LYS A 340 -0.82 22.44 -4.24
CA LYS A 340 -1.91 21.98 -5.11
C LYS A 340 -2.51 20.63 -4.70
N CYS A 341 -1.69 19.73 -4.16
CA CYS A 341 -2.15 18.43 -3.66
C CYS A 341 -2.94 18.53 -2.35
N ILE A 342 -2.47 19.35 -1.40
CA ILE A 342 -3.06 19.51 -0.06
C ILE A 342 -4.10 20.65 -0.10
N GLN A 343 -5.18 20.43 -0.83
CA GLN A 343 -6.36 21.29 -0.85
C GLN A 343 -7.52 20.63 -0.10
N VAL A 344 -8.18 21.36 0.81
CA VAL A 344 -9.28 20.79 1.63
C VAL A 344 -10.42 20.32 0.72
N ASP A 345 -10.78 21.13 -0.27
CA ASP A 345 -11.75 20.76 -1.30
C ASP A 345 -11.11 19.81 -2.33
N PRO A 346 -11.58 18.54 -2.45
CA PRO A 346 -11.03 17.57 -3.39
C PRO A 346 -11.14 17.98 -4.86
N ILE A 347 -12.09 18.88 -5.20
CA ILE A 347 -12.27 19.38 -6.57
C ILE A 347 -11.09 20.26 -6.97
N GLN A 348 -10.50 20.99 -6.01
CA GLN A 348 -9.37 21.89 -6.25
C GLN A 348 -8.04 21.14 -6.38
N ARG A 349 -7.99 19.86 -5.99
CA ARG A 349 -6.81 19.02 -6.20
C ARG A 349 -6.67 18.65 -7.67
N PRO A 350 -5.43 18.57 -8.21
CA PRO A 350 -5.23 18.09 -9.58
C PRO A 350 -5.69 16.63 -9.74
N THR A 351 -6.02 16.22 -10.95
CA THR A 351 -6.05 14.78 -11.30
C THR A 351 -4.62 14.24 -11.34
N THR A 352 -4.45 12.91 -11.34
CA THR A 352 -3.12 12.30 -11.42
C THR A 352 -2.38 12.68 -12.69
N SER A 353 -3.07 12.76 -13.83
CA SER A 353 -2.49 13.18 -15.10
C SER A 353 -2.05 14.65 -15.06
N GLN A 354 -2.85 15.53 -14.44
CA GLN A 354 -2.47 16.93 -14.24
C GLN A 354 -1.26 17.06 -13.30
N LEU A 355 -1.22 16.28 -12.22
CA LEU A 355 -0.09 16.25 -11.29
C LEU A 355 1.19 15.75 -11.97
N LEU A 356 1.08 14.73 -12.82
CA LEU A 356 2.20 14.20 -13.58
C LEU A 356 2.80 15.28 -14.49
N ASN A 357 1.97 16.04 -15.21
CA ASN A 357 2.42 17.14 -16.05
C ASN A 357 3.14 18.22 -15.23
N LEU A 358 2.57 18.61 -14.07
CA LEU A 358 3.20 19.59 -13.18
C LEU A 358 4.59 19.15 -12.70
N LEU A 359 4.80 17.86 -12.46
CA LEU A 359 6.09 17.31 -12.06
C LEU A 359 7.07 17.22 -13.23
N GLN A 360 6.59 16.94 -14.44
CA GLN A 360 7.43 16.91 -15.65
C GLN A 360 7.97 18.30 -16.00
N ASP A 361 7.17 19.35 -15.78
CA ASP A 361 7.60 20.75 -15.96
C ASP A 361 8.71 21.17 -14.98
N LEU A 362 8.92 20.42 -13.89
CA LEU A 362 10.01 20.65 -12.92
C LEU A 362 11.28 19.82 -13.23
N ASP A 363 11.17 18.83 -14.12
CA ASP A 363 12.29 17.96 -14.54
C ASP A 363 13.08 18.54 -15.72
N THR A 364 12.60 19.64 -16.31
CA THR A 364 13.26 20.44 -17.36
C THR A 364 14.11 21.54 -16.77
#